data_AF-A0A091FJG0-F1
#
_entry.id   AF-A0A091FJG0-F1
#
_cell.length_a   1.000
_cell.length_b   1.000
_cell.length_c   1.000
_cell.angle_alpha   90.00
_cell.angle_beta   90.00
_cell.angle_gamma   90.00
#
_symmetry.space_group_name_H-M   'P 1'
#
loop_
_entity.id
_entity.type
_entity.pdbx_description
1 polymer ?
#
loop_
_entity_poly.entity_id
_entity_poly.type
_entity_poly.pdbx_seq_one_letter_code
_entity_poly.pdbx_strand_id
1 'polypeptide(L)'
;MNTNIPMTPGNPIRPQQEDIFEYIAVIMRRWKTFILAFLAVFIVVALYTFMMKPVYEASATLHVKDDKGKGGLLGELALNTSNPVNAELEILKSRTNAEQVVKRLHLDWQITKKSDGLTFRIIEFSSTAKDPVYDIRLNSEGIFKVKDNDGNLVGEGKSGSLIKGKDLTLLLSDLKGEKGDKFTLAQLPFNEVVTGLRNGIKA
;
A
#
# COMPACT_ATOMS: atom_id res chain seq x y z
N MET A 1 4.74 24.28 88.92
CA MET A 1 4.95 22.85 88.60
C MET A 1 4.74 22.66 87.11
N ASN A 2 5.76 22.17 86.44
CA ASN A 2 5.80 21.89 85.01
C ASN A 2 5.05 20.58 84.73
N THR A 3 4.14 20.55 83.74
CA THR A 3 3.53 19.30 83.27
C THR A 3 3.54 19.25 81.75
N ASN A 4 4.57 18.57 81.24
CA ASN A 4 4.66 18.06 79.88
C ASN A 4 3.47 17.14 79.60
N ILE A 5 2.78 17.34 78.48
CA ILE A 5 1.78 16.41 77.95
C ILE A 5 2.35 15.77 76.68
N PRO A 6 2.20 14.44 76.47
CA PRO A 6 3.07 13.64 75.62
C PRO A 6 2.76 13.82 74.12
N MET A 7 3.80 13.74 73.30
CA MET A 7 3.68 13.57 71.85
C MET A 7 2.99 12.23 71.56
N THR A 8 1.88 12.26 70.83
CA THR A 8 1.20 11.07 70.34
C THR A 8 2.08 10.40 69.27
N PRO A 9 2.31 9.08 69.30
CA PRO A 9 3.11 8.43 68.27
C PRO A 9 2.43 8.59 66.90
N GLY A 10 3.16 9.15 65.94
CA GLY A 10 2.73 9.20 64.54
C GLY A 10 2.48 7.79 64.03
N ASN A 11 1.30 7.56 63.47
CA ASN A 11 0.95 6.30 62.82
C ASN A 11 1.98 5.99 61.72
N PRO A 12 2.65 4.82 61.73
CA PRO A 12 3.59 4.49 60.67
C PRO A 12 2.84 4.41 59.34
N ILE A 13 3.21 5.25 58.37
CA ILE A 13 2.74 5.10 56.99
C ILE A 13 3.37 3.80 56.49
N ARG A 14 2.60 2.71 56.56
CA ARG A 14 2.96 1.45 55.93
C ARG A 14 3.14 1.72 54.44
N PRO A 15 4.24 1.27 53.81
CA PRO A 15 4.38 1.39 52.36
C PRO A 15 3.21 0.66 51.72
N GLN A 16 2.45 1.37 50.89
CA GLN A 16 1.37 0.79 50.10
C GLN A 16 2.00 -0.26 49.16
N GLN A 17 2.02 -1.52 49.59
CA GLN A 17 2.14 -2.63 48.66
C GLN A 17 0.85 -2.59 47.86
N GLU A 18 0.94 -2.17 46.60
CA GLU A 18 -0.18 -2.21 45.68
C GLU A 18 -0.57 -3.67 45.47
N ASP A 19 -1.52 -4.14 46.28
CA ASP A 19 -2.06 -5.48 46.20
C ASP A 19 -2.88 -5.60 44.91
N ILE A 20 -2.25 -6.07 43.84
CA ILE A 20 -2.88 -6.45 42.56
C ILE A 20 -4.12 -7.34 42.74
N PHE A 21 -4.17 -8.11 43.83
CA PHE A 21 -5.31 -8.94 44.20
C PHE A 21 -6.56 -8.11 44.54
N GLU A 22 -6.40 -6.91 45.10
CA GLU A 22 -7.51 -6.00 45.41
C GLU A 22 -8.15 -5.46 44.12
N TYR A 23 -7.34 -5.11 43.11
CA TYR A 23 -7.83 -4.72 41.79
C TYR A 23 -8.53 -5.87 41.05
N ILE A 24 -7.99 -7.09 41.13
CA ILE A 24 -8.61 -8.29 40.53
C ILE A 24 -9.98 -8.58 41.17
N ALA A 25 -10.09 -8.45 42.50
CA ALA A 25 -11.35 -8.66 43.20
C ALA A 25 -12.44 -7.64 42.78
N VAL A 26 -12.06 -6.38 42.56
CA VAL A 26 -12.97 -5.34 42.05
C VAL A 26 -13.47 -5.66 40.64
N ILE A 27 -12.58 -6.11 39.75
CA ILE A 27 -12.95 -6.53 38.37
C ILE A 27 -13.91 -7.72 38.41
N MET A 28 -13.65 -8.72 39.26
CA MET A 28 -14.49 -9.92 39.38
C MET A 28 -15.90 -9.59 39.89
N ARG A 29 -16.01 -8.64 40.84
CA ARG A 29 -17.30 -8.17 41.36
C ARG A 29 -18.13 -7.43 40.29
N ARG A 30 -17.48 -6.74 39.36
CA ARG A 30 -18.11 -5.95 38.28
C ARG A 30 -17.87 -6.55 36.89
N TRP A 31 -17.69 -7.86 36.81
CA TRP A 31 -17.33 -8.57 35.57
C TRP A 31 -18.26 -8.26 34.38
N LYS A 32 -19.56 -8.03 34.61
CA LYS A 32 -20.51 -7.64 33.57
C LYS A 32 -20.18 -6.29 32.90
N THR A 33 -19.81 -5.27 33.68
CA THR A 33 -19.43 -3.96 33.10
C THR A 33 -18.08 -4.03 32.41
N PHE A 34 -17.15 -4.85 32.92
CA PHE A 34 -15.88 -5.10 32.26
C PHE A 34 -16.08 -5.80 30.91
N ILE A 35 -16.88 -6.87 30.87
CA ILE A 35 -17.23 -7.58 29.64
C ILE A 35 -17.93 -6.65 28.65
N LEU A 36 -18.85 -5.81 29.12
CA LEU A 36 -19.53 -4.85 28.25
C LEU A 36 -18.56 -3.84 27.63
N ALA A 37 -17.65 -3.27 28.42
CA ALA A 37 -16.63 -2.33 27.93
C ALA A 37 -15.65 -3.02 26.97
N PHE A 38 -15.20 -4.23 27.30
CA PHE A 38 -14.34 -5.04 26.44
C PHE A 38 -15.02 -5.34 25.10
N LEU A 39 -16.29 -5.77 25.13
CA LEU A 39 -17.06 -6.10 23.94
C LEU A 39 -17.30 -4.86 23.07
N ALA A 40 -17.59 -3.71 23.68
CA ALA A 40 -17.74 -2.45 22.96
C ALA A 40 -16.46 -2.05 22.21
N VAL A 41 -15.31 -2.09 22.88
CA VAL A 41 -14.00 -1.81 22.25
C VAL A 41 -13.70 -2.84 21.17
N PHE A 42 -13.93 -4.13 21.43
CA PHE A 42 -13.71 -5.20 20.48
C PHE A 42 -14.54 -5.02 19.20
N ILE A 43 -15.83 -4.68 19.30
CA ILE A 43 -16.70 -4.43 18.15
C ILE A 43 -16.18 -3.24 17.33
N VAL A 44 -15.78 -2.14 17.99
CA VAL A 44 -15.24 -0.95 17.30
C VAL A 44 -13.96 -1.30 16.53
N VAL A 45 -13.03 -2.01 17.18
CA VAL A 45 -11.77 -2.41 16.54
C VAL A 45 -12.03 -3.40 15.40
N ALA A 46 -12.90 -4.38 15.60
CA ALA A 46 -13.25 -5.35 14.56
C ALA A 46 -13.85 -4.65 13.34
N LEU A 47 -14.85 -3.77 13.54
CA LEU A 47 -15.46 -3.01 12.46
C LEU A 47 -14.42 -2.17 11.70
N TYR A 48 -13.51 -1.51 12.44
CA TYR A 48 -12.42 -0.74 11.86
C TYR A 48 -11.47 -1.62 11.03
N THR A 49 -11.03 -2.76 11.56
CA THR A 49 -10.12 -3.69 10.88
C THR A 49 -10.74 -4.25 9.60
N PHE A 50 -12.04 -4.58 9.59
CA PHE A 50 -12.72 -5.07 8.38
C PHE A 50 -12.93 -4.00 7.31
N MET A 51 -13.00 -2.72 7.68
CA MET A 51 -13.14 -1.60 6.72
C MET A 51 -11.78 -1.12 6.17
N MET A 52 -10.67 -1.42 6.84
CA MET A 52 -9.34 -0.98 6.44
C MET A 52 -8.90 -1.65 5.13
N LYS A 53 -8.43 -0.87 4.16
CA LYS A 53 -7.94 -1.38 2.88
C LYS A 53 -6.64 -2.17 3.10
N PRO A 54 -6.55 -3.45 2.70
CA PRO A 54 -5.33 -4.24 2.86
C PRO A 54 -4.19 -3.65 2.02
N VAL A 55 -3.01 -3.53 2.62
CA VAL A 55 -1.78 -3.12 1.93
C VAL A 55 -1.07 -4.39 1.44
N TYR A 56 -0.87 -4.49 0.12
CA TYR A 56 -0.19 -5.64 -0.50
C TYR A 56 1.26 -5.28 -0.81
N GLU A 57 2.18 -6.16 -0.41
CA GLU A 57 3.61 -6.03 -0.69
C GLU A 57 4.11 -7.31 -1.40
N ALA A 58 4.99 -7.14 -2.39
CA ALA A 58 5.65 -8.23 -3.09
C ALA A 58 7.17 -8.08 -2.94
N SER A 59 7.84 -9.13 -2.45
CA SER A 59 9.29 -9.16 -2.26
C SER A 59 9.91 -10.25 -3.12
N ALA A 60 11.06 -9.98 -3.72
CA ALA A 60 11.87 -10.95 -4.46
C ALA A 60 13.31 -10.92 -3.95
N THR A 61 13.93 -12.11 -3.82
CA THR A 61 15.33 -12.26 -3.42
C THR A 61 16.16 -12.69 -4.62
N LEU A 62 17.22 -11.93 -4.93
CA LEU A 62 18.15 -12.24 -6.01
C LEU A 62 19.47 -12.77 -5.44
N HIS A 63 19.91 -13.94 -5.90
CA HIS A 63 21.19 -14.52 -5.52
C HIS A 63 22.26 -14.16 -6.55
N VAL A 64 23.29 -13.43 -6.13
CA VAL A 64 24.44 -13.08 -6.97
C VAL A 64 25.47 -14.20 -6.89
N LYS A 65 25.80 -14.81 -8.04
CA LYS A 65 26.79 -15.88 -8.08
C LYS A 65 28.18 -15.27 -8.22
N ASP A 66 28.98 -15.36 -7.17
CA ASP A 66 30.41 -15.09 -7.29
C ASP A 66 31.06 -16.23 -8.09
N ASP A 67 31.66 -15.92 -9.25
CA ASP A 67 32.48 -16.87 -10.02
C ASP A 67 33.82 -17.11 -9.29
N LYS A 68 33.77 -17.71 -8.08
CA LYS A 68 34.93 -18.20 -7.33
C LYS A 68 35.36 -19.56 -7.87
N GLY A 69 35.93 -19.58 -9.07
CA GLY A 69 36.37 -20.84 -9.64
C GLY A 69 37.27 -20.70 -10.84
N LYS A 70 38.38 -19.93 -10.76
CA LYS A 70 39.53 -20.01 -11.71
C LYS A 70 40.78 -19.17 -11.39
N GLY A 71 41.11 -18.90 -10.12
CA GLY A 71 42.36 -18.19 -9.80
C GLY A 71 42.92 -18.61 -8.45
N GLY A 72 44.03 -19.37 -8.46
CA GLY A 72 44.80 -19.70 -7.24
C GLY A 72 45.37 -18.44 -6.56
N LEU A 73 46.13 -18.63 -5.46
CA LEU A 73 46.78 -17.68 -4.52
C LEU A 73 46.78 -16.15 -4.83
N LEU A 74 46.92 -15.72 -6.08
CA LEU A 74 46.75 -14.34 -6.54
C LEU A 74 45.30 -13.83 -6.49
N GLY A 75 44.31 -14.73 -6.60
CA GLY A 75 42.89 -14.41 -6.44
C GLY A 75 42.55 -13.97 -5.02
N GLU A 76 43.20 -14.55 -4.00
CA GLU A 76 42.99 -14.22 -2.58
C GLU A 76 43.54 -12.84 -2.20
N LEU A 77 44.62 -12.40 -2.86
CA LEU A 77 45.19 -11.04 -2.68
C LEU A 77 44.39 -9.96 -3.44
N ALA A 78 43.63 -10.35 -4.47
CA ALA A 78 42.75 -9.47 -5.23
C ALA A 78 41.35 -9.28 -4.61
N LEU A 79 41.00 -10.05 -3.56
CA LEU A 79 39.69 -10.02 -2.88
C LEU A 79 39.36 -8.69 -2.17
N ASN A 80 40.30 -7.75 -2.09
CA ASN A 80 40.07 -6.43 -1.47
C ASN A 80 39.51 -5.36 -2.43
N THR A 81 39.31 -5.64 -3.72
CA THR A 81 39.09 -4.54 -4.71
C THR A 81 37.72 -4.49 -5.38
N SER A 82 36.87 -5.51 -5.29
CA SER A 82 35.54 -5.40 -5.89
C SER A 82 34.52 -6.25 -5.14
N ASN A 83 33.54 -5.59 -4.51
CA ASN A 83 32.35 -6.26 -4.01
C ASN A 83 31.39 -6.46 -5.20
N PRO A 84 31.37 -7.64 -5.86
CA PRO A 84 30.60 -7.85 -7.08
C PRO A 84 29.10 -7.58 -6.87
N VAL A 85 28.61 -7.84 -5.66
CA VAL A 85 27.23 -7.57 -5.24
C VAL A 85 26.87 -6.09 -5.36
N ASN A 86 27.74 -5.17 -4.93
CA ASN A 86 27.47 -3.73 -5.01
C ASN A 86 27.43 -3.25 -6.47
N ALA A 87 28.33 -3.77 -7.31
CA ALA A 87 28.38 -3.44 -8.73
C ALA A 87 27.11 -3.94 -9.46
N GLU A 88 26.69 -5.18 -9.21
CA GLU A 88 25.45 -5.72 -9.77
C GLU A 88 24.23 -4.95 -9.27
N LEU A 89 24.18 -4.60 -7.99
CA LEU A 89 23.12 -3.78 -7.42
C LEU A 89 23.05 -2.40 -8.07
N GLU A 90 24.19 -1.77 -8.34
CA GLU A 90 24.25 -0.47 -9.03
C GLU A 90 23.75 -0.57 -10.48
N ILE A 91 24.12 -1.64 -11.19
CA ILE A 91 23.60 -1.94 -12.53
C ILE A 91 22.08 -2.13 -12.49
N LEU A 92 21.56 -2.87 -11.51
CA LEU A 92 20.11 -3.08 -11.33
C LEU A 92 19.39 -1.76 -11.05
N LYS A 93 19.98 -0.87 -10.26
CA LYS A 93 19.45 0.48 -9.95
C LYS A 93 19.68 1.50 -11.06
N SER A 94 20.30 1.10 -12.17
CA SER A 94 20.60 2.03 -13.26
C SER A 94 19.32 2.64 -13.82
N ARG A 95 19.41 3.92 -14.17
CA ARG A 95 18.28 4.66 -14.74
C ARG A 95 17.78 4.01 -16.03
N THR A 96 18.69 3.61 -16.91
CA THR A 96 18.35 2.97 -18.19
C THR A 96 17.54 1.69 -18.01
N ASN A 97 17.91 0.84 -17.04
CA ASN A 97 17.18 -0.39 -16.75
C ASN A 97 15.78 -0.07 -16.20
N ALA A 98 15.69 0.84 -15.24
CA ALA A 98 14.40 1.28 -14.70
C ALA A 98 13.49 1.88 -15.78
N GLU A 99 14.02 2.71 -16.68
CA GLU A 99 13.28 3.27 -17.81
C GLU A 99 12.76 2.18 -18.76
N GLN A 100 13.57 1.17 -19.07
CA GLN A 100 13.15 0.04 -19.91
C GLN A 100 12.05 -0.80 -19.24
N VAL A 101 12.16 -1.04 -17.93
CA VAL A 101 11.14 -1.79 -17.17
C VAL A 101 9.82 -1.03 -17.16
N VAL A 102 9.84 0.27 -16.85
CA VAL A 102 8.63 1.11 -16.86
C VAL A 102 7.97 1.09 -18.24
N LYS A 103 8.74 1.22 -19.33
CA LYS A 103 8.21 1.16 -20.71
C LYS A 103 7.65 -0.20 -21.09
N ARG A 104 8.31 -1.30 -20.71
CA ARG A 104 7.89 -2.66 -21.07
C ARG A 104 6.68 -3.14 -20.28
N LEU A 105 6.59 -2.75 -19.01
CA LEU A 105 5.51 -3.17 -18.11
C LEU A 105 4.40 -2.12 -17.98
N HIS A 106 4.52 -0.97 -18.67
CA HIS A 106 3.54 0.12 -18.63
C HIS A 106 3.21 0.58 -17.19
N LEU A 107 4.24 0.64 -16.32
CA LEU A 107 4.09 1.00 -14.90
C LEU A 107 3.69 2.45 -14.66
N ASP A 108 3.71 3.26 -15.71
CA ASP A 108 3.27 4.64 -15.73
C ASP A 108 1.75 4.79 -15.80
N TRP A 109 0.99 3.71 -16.00
CA TRP A 109 -0.47 3.77 -15.98
C TRP A 109 -1.05 3.42 -14.62
N GLN A 110 -1.96 4.27 -14.14
CA GLN A 110 -2.66 4.04 -12.88
C GLN A 110 -4.18 4.25 -13.01
N ILE A 111 -4.91 3.46 -12.23
CA ILE A 111 -6.35 3.64 -12.01
C ILE A 111 -6.52 4.46 -10.73
N THR A 112 -7.17 5.61 -10.83
CA THR A 112 -7.50 6.47 -9.69
C THR A 112 -8.99 6.73 -9.61
N LYS A 113 -9.46 7.26 -8.46
CA LYS A 113 -10.87 7.65 -8.24
C LYS A 113 -11.90 6.55 -8.56
N LYS A 114 -11.52 5.29 -8.40
CA LYS A 114 -12.38 4.13 -8.60
C LYS A 114 -13.49 4.13 -7.55
N SER A 115 -14.75 4.03 -8.01
CA SER A 115 -15.93 3.94 -7.14
C SER A 115 -15.98 2.61 -6.40
N ASP A 116 -16.50 2.62 -5.16
CA ASP A 116 -16.61 1.42 -4.34
C ASP A 116 -17.62 0.43 -4.97
N GLY A 117 -17.31 -0.86 -4.98
CA GLY A 117 -18.13 -1.89 -5.63
C GLY A 117 -17.92 -2.05 -7.14
N LEU A 118 -17.35 -1.04 -7.82
CA LEU A 118 -17.03 -1.13 -9.24
C LEU A 118 -15.96 -2.20 -9.48
N THR A 119 -16.23 -3.18 -10.34
CA THR A 119 -15.27 -4.22 -10.73
C THR A 119 -15.18 -4.27 -12.25
N PHE A 120 -13.96 -4.39 -12.76
CA PHE A 120 -13.69 -4.51 -14.19
C PHE A 120 -12.33 -5.13 -14.41
N ARG A 121 -12.12 -5.65 -15.62
CA ARG A 121 -10.83 -6.15 -16.09
C ARG A 121 -10.50 -5.51 -17.42
N ILE A 122 -9.36 -4.83 -17.48
CA ILE A 122 -8.82 -4.25 -18.71
C ILE A 122 -8.18 -5.38 -19.50
N ILE A 123 -8.68 -5.64 -20.71
CA ILE A 123 -8.12 -6.66 -21.61
C ILE A 123 -7.17 -6.02 -22.60
N GLU A 124 -7.58 -4.89 -23.18
CA GLU A 124 -6.81 -4.17 -24.20
C GLU A 124 -6.87 -2.69 -23.86
N PHE A 125 -5.73 -2.02 -23.88
CA PHE A 125 -5.65 -0.59 -23.64
C PHE A 125 -4.45 0.00 -24.39
N SER A 126 -4.69 1.05 -25.17
CA SER A 126 -3.65 1.82 -25.84
C SER A 126 -4.10 3.25 -26.02
N SER A 127 -3.17 4.19 -25.82
CA SER A 127 -3.42 5.62 -25.92
C SER A 127 -2.29 6.30 -26.69
N THR A 128 -2.65 7.18 -27.62
CA THR A 128 -1.71 8.00 -28.41
C THR A 128 -1.72 9.48 -28.03
N ALA A 129 -2.54 9.88 -27.05
CA ALA A 129 -2.61 11.26 -26.59
C ALA A 129 -1.35 11.68 -25.82
N LYS A 130 -1.02 12.99 -25.88
CA LYS A 130 0.19 13.57 -25.28
C LYS A 130 0.15 13.66 -23.75
N ASP A 131 -1.02 13.93 -23.18
CA ASP A 131 -1.29 13.93 -21.74
C ASP A 131 -2.58 13.15 -21.47
N PRO A 132 -2.50 11.81 -21.47
CA PRO A 132 -3.69 10.99 -21.49
C PRO A 132 -4.28 10.83 -20.09
N VAL A 133 -5.38 11.55 -19.87
CA VAL A 133 -6.27 11.35 -18.74
C VAL A 133 -7.65 11.00 -19.29
N TYR A 134 -8.17 9.84 -18.89
CA TYR A 134 -9.47 9.34 -19.31
C TYR A 134 -10.38 9.14 -18.12
N ASP A 135 -11.50 9.84 -18.11
CA ASP A 135 -12.58 9.67 -17.15
C ASP A 135 -13.63 8.70 -17.72
N ILE A 136 -13.73 7.52 -17.15
CA ILE A 136 -14.71 6.51 -17.54
C ILE A 136 -15.89 6.58 -16.56
N ARG A 137 -17.11 6.75 -17.08
CA ARG A 137 -18.34 6.79 -16.29
C ARG A 137 -19.38 5.82 -16.82
N LEU A 138 -19.98 5.02 -15.93
CA LEU A 138 -21.04 4.09 -16.27
C LEU A 138 -22.35 4.86 -16.46
N ASN A 139 -22.98 4.68 -17.62
CA ASN A 139 -24.26 5.31 -17.95
C ASN A 139 -25.45 4.37 -17.66
N SER A 140 -25.25 3.07 -17.86
CA SER A 140 -26.19 2.00 -17.56
C SER A 140 -25.43 0.68 -17.39
N GLU A 141 -26.13 -0.40 -17.06
CA GLU A 141 -25.51 -1.72 -16.87
C GLU A 141 -24.65 -2.13 -18.08
N GLY A 142 -23.34 -2.21 -17.85
CA GLY A 142 -22.36 -2.56 -18.87
C GLY A 142 -22.09 -1.50 -19.95
N ILE A 143 -22.71 -0.31 -19.92
CA ILE A 143 -22.44 0.79 -20.88
C ILE A 143 -21.68 1.91 -20.18
N PHE A 144 -20.58 2.34 -20.78
CA PHE A 144 -19.71 3.38 -20.25
C PHE A 144 -19.41 4.46 -21.28
N LYS A 145 -19.15 5.67 -20.79
CA LYS A 145 -18.68 6.81 -21.58
C LYS A 145 -17.26 7.15 -21.16
N VAL A 146 -16.41 7.47 -22.11
CA VAL A 146 -15.04 7.89 -21.88
C VAL A 146 -14.90 9.36 -22.25
N LYS A 147 -14.41 10.17 -21.32
CA LYS A 147 -14.07 11.58 -21.53
C LYS A 147 -12.57 11.80 -21.38
N ASP A 148 -12.03 12.75 -22.12
CA ASP A 148 -10.64 13.20 -21.93
C ASP A 148 -10.53 14.21 -20.77
N ASN A 149 -9.31 14.71 -20.53
CA ASN A 149 -9.02 15.72 -19.51
C ASN A 149 -9.80 17.03 -19.71
N ASP A 150 -10.06 17.39 -20.96
CA ASP A 150 -10.78 18.61 -21.36
C ASP A 150 -12.31 18.44 -21.25
N GLY A 151 -12.78 17.22 -20.96
CA GLY A 151 -14.19 16.86 -20.82
C GLY A 151 -14.88 16.51 -22.14
N ASN A 152 -14.15 16.45 -23.26
CA ASN A 152 -14.66 16.01 -24.54
C ASN A 152 -14.95 14.51 -24.52
N LEU A 153 -16.00 14.10 -25.22
CA LEU A 153 -16.34 12.69 -25.36
C LEU A 153 -15.38 12.02 -26.34
N VAL A 154 -14.56 11.10 -25.84
CA VAL A 154 -13.62 10.30 -26.65
C VAL A 154 -14.34 9.12 -27.30
N GLY A 155 -15.35 8.57 -26.61
CA GLY A 155 -16.20 7.49 -27.12
C GLY A 155 -17.17 6.94 -26.09
N GLU A 156 -18.11 6.12 -26.56
CA GLU A 156 -19.02 5.33 -25.74
C GLU A 156 -18.80 3.84 -26.04
N GLY A 157 -18.83 3.01 -25.01
CA GLY A 157 -18.50 1.60 -25.10
C GLY A 157 -19.41 0.72 -24.28
N LYS A 158 -19.39 -0.57 -24.61
CA LYS A 158 -20.06 -1.62 -23.84
C LYS A 158 -19.04 -2.63 -23.34
N SER A 159 -19.28 -3.15 -22.14
CA SER A 159 -18.52 -4.27 -21.56
C SER A 159 -18.42 -5.43 -22.55
N GLY A 160 -17.21 -5.94 -22.74
CA GLY A 160 -16.86 -6.99 -23.69
C GLY A 160 -16.63 -6.53 -25.14
N SER A 161 -16.85 -5.25 -25.45
CA SER A 161 -16.63 -4.70 -26.80
C SER A 161 -15.43 -3.75 -26.83
N LEU A 162 -14.58 -3.93 -27.85
CA LEU A 162 -13.48 -3.01 -28.11
C LEU A 162 -14.03 -1.66 -28.58
N ILE A 163 -13.65 -0.57 -27.90
CA ILE A 163 -13.85 0.78 -28.41
C ILE A 163 -12.57 1.29 -29.03
N LYS A 164 -12.72 1.99 -30.16
CA LYS A 164 -11.67 2.75 -30.82
C LYS A 164 -12.14 4.19 -30.94
N GLY A 165 -11.74 5.01 -29.97
CA GLY A 165 -11.87 6.46 -30.04
C GLY A 165 -10.77 7.08 -30.89
N LYS A 166 -10.73 8.42 -30.93
CA LYS A 166 -9.76 9.18 -31.72
C LYS A 166 -8.31 8.86 -31.34
N ASP A 167 -8.03 8.80 -30.04
CA ASP A 167 -6.69 8.65 -29.48
C ASP A 167 -6.60 7.51 -28.44
N LEU A 168 -7.69 6.72 -28.29
CA LEU A 168 -7.84 5.69 -27.27
C LEU A 168 -8.41 4.41 -27.86
N THR A 169 -7.78 3.28 -27.57
CA THR A 169 -8.35 1.95 -27.72
C THR A 169 -8.53 1.34 -26.34
N LEU A 170 -9.72 0.82 -26.03
CA LEU A 170 -10.03 0.24 -24.73
C LEU A 170 -11.00 -0.93 -24.86
N LEU A 171 -10.68 -2.04 -24.19
CA LEU A 171 -11.57 -3.17 -23.98
C LEU A 171 -11.66 -3.46 -22.48
N LEU A 172 -12.86 -3.27 -21.94
CA LEU A 172 -13.20 -3.66 -20.58
C LEU A 172 -14.03 -4.94 -20.62
N SER A 173 -13.72 -5.87 -19.73
CA SER A 173 -14.49 -7.09 -19.47
C SER A 173 -14.92 -7.13 -18.02
N ASP A 174 -15.91 -7.97 -17.71
CA ASP A 174 -16.38 -8.21 -16.34
C ASP A 174 -16.80 -6.92 -15.60
N LEU A 175 -17.24 -5.91 -16.35
CA LEU A 175 -17.67 -4.61 -15.83
C LEU A 175 -18.97 -4.77 -15.02
N LYS A 176 -18.87 -4.62 -13.70
CA LYS A 176 -19.98 -4.64 -12.74
C LYS A 176 -19.95 -3.37 -11.91
N GLY A 177 -21.02 -2.61 -11.92
CA GLY A 177 -21.15 -1.35 -11.20
C GLY A 177 -22.51 -0.72 -11.41
N GLU A 178 -22.81 0.30 -10.64
CA GLU A 178 -24.07 1.05 -10.71
C GLU A 178 -23.97 2.24 -11.67
N LYS A 179 -25.12 2.76 -12.07
CA LYS A 179 -25.18 3.96 -12.90
C LYS A 179 -24.55 5.13 -12.14
N GLY A 180 -23.58 5.79 -12.76
CA GLY A 180 -22.85 6.90 -12.16
C GLY A 180 -21.49 6.52 -11.59
N ASP A 181 -21.19 5.22 -11.44
CA ASP A 181 -19.86 4.76 -11.05
C ASP A 181 -18.82 5.26 -12.05
N LYS A 182 -17.65 5.62 -11.50
CA LYS A 182 -16.55 6.16 -12.29
C LYS A 182 -15.20 5.61 -11.83
N PHE A 183 -14.27 5.67 -12.76
CA PHE A 183 -12.84 5.51 -12.51
C PHE A 183 -12.06 6.33 -13.53
N THR A 184 -10.85 6.73 -13.17
CA THR A 184 -9.99 7.54 -14.02
C THR A 184 -8.74 6.73 -14.37
N LEU A 185 -8.41 6.65 -15.65
CA LEU A 185 -7.11 6.16 -16.12
C LEU A 185 -6.23 7.36 -16.41
N ALA A 186 -5.07 7.43 -15.76
CA ALA A 186 -4.12 8.51 -15.98
C ALA A 186 -2.71 7.94 -16.12
N GLN A 187 -1.92 8.55 -17.02
CA GLN A 187 -0.50 8.29 -17.11
C GLN A 187 0.24 9.20 -16.12
N LEU A 188 1.02 8.59 -15.24
CA LEU A 188 1.91 9.26 -14.31
C LEU A 188 3.12 9.86 -15.04
N PRO A 189 3.72 10.93 -14.49
CA PRO A 189 4.96 11.47 -15.02
C PRO A 189 6.05 10.40 -15.05
N PHE A 190 6.54 10.08 -16.24
CA PHE A 190 7.50 8.98 -16.46
C PHE A 190 8.72 9.04 -15.54
N ASN A 191 9.28 10.24 -15.34
CA ASN A 191 10.48 10.41 -14.51
C ASN A 191 10.21 10.13 -13.02
N GLU A 192 9.00 10.42 -12.52
CA GLU A 192 8.60 10.12 -11.14
C GLU A 192 8.49 8.61 -10.92
N VAL A 193 7.85 7.90 -11.86
CA VAL A 193 7.70 6.44 -11.80
C VAL A 193 9.06 5.73 -11.83
N VAL A 194 9.95 6.16 -12.72
CA VAL A 194 11.33 5.65 -12.81
C VAL A 194 12.08 5.89 -11.50
N THR A 195 11.92 7.08 -10.90
CA THR A 195 12.59 7.43 -9.65
C THR A 195 12.04 6.61 -8.48
N GLY A 196 10.71 6.45 -8.41
CA GLY A 196 10.04 5.61 -7.43
C GLY A 196 10.49 4.15 -7.49
N LEU A 197 10.57 3.58 -8.71
CA LEU A 197 11.05 2.22 -8.92
C LEU A 197 12.50 2.04 -8.42
N ARG A 198 13.39 2.98 -8.75
CA ARG A 198 14.80 2.92 -8.32
C ARG A 198 14.95 3.02 -6.80
N ASN A 199 14.15 3.88 -6.16
CA ASN A 199 14.15 4.04 -4.71
C ASN A 199 13.55 2.84 -3.98
N GLY A 200 12.67 2.08 -4.64
CA GLY A 200 12.09 0.85 -4.10
C GLY A 200 13.09 -0.31 -3.96
N ILE A 201 14.19 -0.30 -4.73
CA ILE A 201 15.23 -1.32 -4.65
C ILE A 201 16.10 -1.04 -3.41
N LYS A 202 15.85 -1.76 -2.31
CA LYS A 202 16.66 -1.68 -1.10
C LYS A 202 17.89 -2.60 -1.20
N ALA A 203 19.01 -2.14 -0.64
CA ALA A 203 20.26 -2.86 -0.51
C ALA A 203 20.33 -3.52 0.87
#